data_AF-A0A3M0XQC8-F1
#
_entry.id   AF-A0A3M0XQC8-F1
#
_cell.length_a   1.000
_cell.length_b   1.000
_cell.length_c   1.000
_cell.angle_alpha   90.00
_cell.angle_beta   90.00
_cell.angle_gamma   90.00
#
_symmetry.space_group_name_H-M   'P 1'
#
loop_
_entity.id
_entity.type
_entity.pdbx_description
1 polymer ?
#
loop_
_entity_poly.entity_id
_entity_poly.type
_entity_poly.pdbx_seq_one_letter_code
_entity_poly.pdbx_strand_id
1 'polypeptide(L)'
;DMGVVAETAQRVTVMYAGQQVEERGVDLLFSRPRHPYTAALLDALPERSTSRRRLATIPGVVPGALDRPAGCLFAPRCRHADDRCHAERPALVPDATGAVRCFYPLGGAGDAAPPPAAGSGAAAREPAPGGGPS
;
A
#
# COMPACT_ATOMS: atom_id res chain seq x y z
N ASP A 1 7.86 -6.60 -19.91
CA ASP A 1 7.05 -7.68 -20.50
C ASP A 1 6.32 -8.38 -19.37
N MET A 2 4.98 -8.35 -19.40
CA MET A 2 4.13 -9.00 -18.39
C MET A 2 3.06 -9.90 -19.03
N GLY A 3 3.04 -10.02 -20.36
CA GLY A 3 1.99 -10.75 -21.09
C GLY A 3 2.09 -12.27 -20.95
N VAL A 4 3.28 -12.79 -20.63
CA VAL A 4 3.58 -14.23 -20.58
C VAL A 4 3.39 -14.83 -19.17
N VAL A 5 3.13 -14.01 -18.15
CA VAL A 5 3.00 -14.49 -16.75
C VAL A 5 1.55 -14.90 -16.40
N ALA A 6 0.57 -14.56 -17.25
CA ALA A 6 -0.85 -14.75 -16.98
C ALA A 6 -1.31 -16.22 -16.95
N GLU A 7 -0.62 -17.15 -17.63
CA GLU A 7 -1.15 -18.49 -17.88
C GLU A 7 -0.78 -19.57 -16.84
N THR A 8 0.01 -19.27 -15.80
CA THR A 8 0.37 -20.30 -14.79
C THR A 8 0.57 -19.82 -13.34
N ALA A 9 0.21 -18.58 -13.04
CA ALA A 9 0.17 -18.07 -11.65
C ALA A 9 -1.28 -18.02 -11.14
N GLN A 10 -1.79 -19.12 -10.60
CA GLN A 10 -3.20 -19.22 -10.17
C GLN A 10 -3.55 -18.31 -8.98
N ARG A 11 -2.56 -17.97 -8.14
CA ARG A 11 -2.72 -17.14 -6.93
C ARG A 11 -1.45 -16.30 -6.71
N VAL A 12 -1.62 -15.08 -6.19
CA VAL A 12 -0.54 -14.14 -5.86
C VAL A 12 -0.57 -13.86 -4.37
N THR A 13 0.58 -14.01 -3.71
CA THR A 13 0.78 -13.66 -2.30
C THR A 13 1.54 -12.33 -2.21
N VAL A 14 0.92 -11.33 -1.58
CA VAL A 14 1.50 -10.00 -1.36
C VAL A 14 2.16 -9.94 0.03
N MET A 15 3.41 -9.47 0.07
CA MET A 15 4.24 -9.40 1.27
C MET A 15 4.55 -7.94 1.63
N TYR A 16 4.60 -7.64 2.93
CA TYR A 16 5.11 -6.36 3.46
C TYR A 16 5.98 -6.60 4.70
N ALA A 17 7.18 -6.02 4.75
CA ALA A 17 8.11 -6.11 5.88
C ALA A 17 8.36 -7.54 6.44
N GLY A 18 8.36 -8.53 5.54
CA GLY A 18 8.53 -9.96 5.86
C GLY A 18 7.24 -10.72 6.21
N GLN A 19 6.06 -10.09 6.10
CA GLN A 19 4.78 -10.65 6.50
C GLN A 19 3.78 -10.68 5.34
N GLN A 20 3.10 -11.81 5.14
CA GLN A 20 2.00 -11.95 4.18
C GLN A 20 0.85 -11.01 4.58
N VAL A 21 0.42 -10.14 3.67
CA VAL A 21 -0.67 -9.17 3.91
C VAL A 21 -1.93 -9.45 3.12
N GLU A 22 -1.81 -10.07 1.95
CA GLU A 22 -2.94 -10.47 1.11
C GLU A 22 -2.56 -11.67 0.24
N GLU A 23 -3.53 -12.50 -0.12
CA GLU A 23 -3.38 -13.59 -1.09
C GLU A 23 -4.66 -13.78 -1.89
N ARG A 24 -4.60 -13.72 -3.23
CA ARG A 24 -5.78 -13.78 -4.10
C ARG A 24 -5.43 -14.30 -5.50
N GLY A 25 -6.42 -14.75 -6.27
CA GLY A 25 -6.24 -14.98 -7.71
C GLY A 25 -5.86 -13.68 -8.43
N VAL A 26 -5.05 -13.76 -9.50
CA VAL A 26 -4.47 -12.59 -10.20
C VAL A 26 -5.54 -11.55 -10.54
N ASP A 27 -6.57 -11.93 -11.30
CA ASP A 27 -7.60 -10.99 -11.76
C ASP A 27 -8.31 -10.26 -10.62
N LEU A 28 -8.58 -10.98 -9.53
CA LEU A 28 -9.21 -10.42 -8.34
C LEU A 28 -8.25 -9.54 -7.52
N LEU A 29 -6.95 -9.84 -7.49
CA LEU A 29 -5.96 -8.97 -6.87
C LEU A 29 -5.88 -7.63 -7.60
N PHE A 30 -5.80 -7.65 -8.93
CA PHE A 30 -5.66 -6.43 -9.76
C PHE A 30 -6.95 -5.60 -9.85
N SER A 31 -8.13 -6.24 -9.77
CA SER A 31 -9.43 -5.56 -9.87
C SER A 31 -10.06 -5.21 -8.51
N ARG A 32 -9.85 -6.02 -7.46
CA ARG A 32 -10.48 -5.87 -6.13
C ARG A 32 -9.50 -6.21 -4.98
N PRO A 33 -8.37 -5.48 -4.86
CA PRO A 33 -7.45 -5.66 -3.75
C PRO A 33 -8.12 -5.34 -2.41
N ARG A 34 -7.99 -6.22 -1.42
CA ARG A 34 -8.60 -6.07 -0.09
C ARG A 34 -7.70 -5.34 0.90
N HIS A 35 -6.38 -5.50 0.82
CA HIS A 35 -5.48 -4.82 1.75
C HIS A 35 -5.13 -3.41 1.22
N PRO A 36 -5.22 -2.35 2.04
CA PRO A 36 -4.87 -0.98 1.62
C PRO A 36 -3.48 -0.82 0.99
N TYR A 37 -2.49 -1.57 1.47
CA TYR A 37 -1.16 -1.67 0.84
C TYR A 37 -1.22 -2.21 -0.60
N THR A 38 -1.93 -3.31 -0.84
CA THR A 38 -2.06 -3.90 -2.19
C THR A 38 -2.72 -2.91 -3.14
N ALA A 39 -3.79 -2.23 -2.72
CA ALA A 39 -4.42 -1.18 -3.50
C ALA A 39 -3.42 -0.05 -3.83
N ALA A 40 -2.67 0.44 -2.83
CA ALA A 40 -1.71 1.51 -3.03
C ALA A 40 -0.49 1.10 -3.90
N LEU A 41 -0.08 -0.17 -3.89
CA LEU A 41 0.90 -0.71 -4.85
C LEU A 41 0.35 -0.69 -6.29
N LEU A 42 -0.88 -1.17 -6.48
CA LEU A 42 -1.52 -1.25 -7.80
C LEU A 42 -1.85 0.14 -8.36
N ASP A 43 -2.15 1.12 -7.52
CA ASP A 43 -2.37 2.51 -7.91
C ASP A 43 -1.04 3.25 -8.24
N ALA A 44 0.10 2.67 -7.85
CA ALA A 44 1.44 3.12 -8.23
C ALA A 44 1.96 2.48 -9.54
N LEU A 45 1.19 1.60 -10.19
CA LEU A 45 1.58 1.00 -11.48
C LEU A 45 1.27 1.93 -12.65
N PRO A 46 2.24 2.24 -13.54
CA PRO A 46 2.02 3.15 -14.68
C PRO A 46 0.88 2.72 -15.61
N GLU A 47 0.72 1.42 -15.81
CA GLU A 47 -0.27 0.80 -16.71
C GLU A 47 -1.72 1.03 -16.25
N ARG A 48 -1.95 1.32 -14.96
CA ARG A 48 -3.27 1.68 -14.40
C ARG A 48 -3.50 3.20 -14.36
N SER A 49 -2.48 4.02 -14.68
CA SER A 49 -2.60 5.47 -14.76
C SER A 49 -3.16 5.90 -16.12
N THR A 50 -4.49 5.91 -16.25
CA THR A 50 -5.23 6.28 -17.47
C THR A 50 -5.09 7.74 -17.92
N SER A 51 -4.24 8.52 -17.25
CA SER A 51 -3.95 9.92 -17.56
C SER A 51 -2.52 10.28 -17.15
N ARG A 52 -2.00 11.41 -17.65
CA ARG A 52 -0.69 12.01 -17.28
C ARG A 52 -0.67 12.56 -15.84
N ARG A 53 -1.45 11.98 -14.93
CA ARG A 53 -1.49 12.31 -13.51
C ARG A 53 -0.25 11.70 -12.85
N ARG A 54 0.33 12.40 -11.87
CA ARG A 54 1.47 11.88 -11.10
C ARG A 54 1.09 10.54 -10.47
N LEU A 55 1.95 9.53 -10.59
CA LEU A 55 1.78 8.22 -9.95
C LEU A 55 1.55 8.40 -8.46
N ALA A 56 0.61 7.65 -7.89
CA ALA A 56 0.38 7.65 -6.45
C ALA A 56 1.60 7.07 -5.75
N THR A 57 2.26 7.85 -4.90
CA THR A 57 3.34 7.36 -4.04
C THR A 57 2.79 6.95 -2.68
N ILE A 58 3.29 5.85 -2.12
CA ILE A 58 2.98 5.47 -0.73
C ILE A 58 3.88 6.31 0.18
N PRO A 59 3.36 7.28 0.95
CA PRO A 59 4.19 8.18 1.75
C PRO A 59 4.93 7.44 2.86
N GLY A 60 6.02 8.03 3.36
CA GLY A 60 6.85 7.49 4.44
C GLY A 60 7.84 6.40 4.00
N VAL A 61 8.77 6.08 4.90
CA VAL A 61 9.78 5.03 4.72
C VAL A 61 9.24 3.65 5.13
N VAL A 62 9.80 2.57 4.56
CA VAL A 62 9.52 1.21 5.04
C VAL A 62 10.18 1.05 6.43
N PRO A 63 9.46 0.59 7.47
CA PRO A 63 10.05 0.37 8.77
C PRO A 63 11.23 -0.61 8.72
N GLY A 64 12.35 -0.24 9.34
CA GLY A 64 13.49 -1.14 9.52
C GLY A 64 13.14 -2.30 10.45
N ALA A 65 14.02 -3.31 10.52
CA ALA A 65 13.81 -4.46 11.39
C ALA A 65 13.74 -4.09 12.90
N LEU A 66 14.38 -2.98 13.28
CA LEU A 66 14.43 -2.45 14.65
C LEU A 66 13.22 -1.55 14.98
N ASP A 67 12.64 -0.86 13.99
CA ASP A 67 11.52 0.09 14.16
C ASP A 67 10.17 -0.52 13.79
N ARG A 68 10.01 -1.84 13.98
CA ARG A 68 8.82 -2.58 13.57
C ARG A 68 7.60 -2.19 14.43
N PRO A 69 6.48 -1.73 13.84
CA PRO A 69 5.27 -1.40 14.59
C PRO A 69 4.76 -2.55 15.47
N ALA A 70 4.26 -2.22 16.66
CA ALA A 70 3.65 -3.19 17.57
C ALA A 70 2.47 -3.92 16.90
N GLY A 71 1.50 -3.14 16.41
CA GLY A 71 0.33 -3.65 15.72
C GLY A 71 0.55 -4.07 14.26
N CYS A 72 -0.29 -3.53 13.36
CA CYS A 72 -0.18 -3.75 11.92
C CYS A 72 1.07 -3.07 11.36
N LEU A 73 1.91 -3.84 10.65
CA LEU A 73 3.18 -3.32 10.11
C LEU A 73 2.99 -2.17 9.10
N PHE A 74 1.84 -2.12 8.42
CA PHE A 74 1.52 -1.07 7.47
C PHE A 74 0.84 0.15 8.10
N ALA A 75 0.43 0.10 9.38
CA ALA A 75 -0.33 1.18 10.02
C ALA A 75 0.29 2.59 9.85
N PRO A 76 1.61 2.81 10.03
CA PRO A 76 2.23 4.14 9.86
C PRO A 76 2.13 4.75 8.44
N ARG A 77 1.70 3.96 7.44
CA ARG A 77 1.56 4.37 6.03
C ARG A 77 0.16 4.09 5.49
N CYS A 78 -0.75 3.59 6.33
CA CYS A 78 -2.09 3.19 5.93
C CYS A 78 -3.08 4.35 6.11
N ARG A 79 -3.70 4.79 5.01
CA ARG A 79 -4.77 5.82 5.05
C ARG A 79 -6.06 5.40 5.78
N HIS A 80 -6.13 4.15 6.25
CA HIS A 80 -7.25 3.56 6.99
C HIS A 80 -6.84 3.04 8.37
N ALA A 81 -5.65 3.42 8.87
CA ALA A 81 -5.24 3.04 10.23
C ALA A 81 -5.97 3.86 11.29
N ASP A 82 -6.30 3.19 12.38
CA ASP A 82 -6.81 3.71 13.64
C ASP A 82 -5.92 3.24 14.81
N ASP A 83 -6.28 3.60 16.04
CA ASP A 83 -5.56 3.20 17.25
C ASP A 83 -5.43 1.67 17.36
N ARG A 84 -6.45 0.92 16.94
CA ARG A 84 -6.41 -0.55 16.91
C ARG A 84 -5.36 -1.08 15.95
N CYS A 85 -5.23 -0.49 14.76
CA CYS A 85 -4.17 -0.83 13.81
C CYS A 85 -2.77 -0.54 14.36
N HIS A 86 -2.61 0.44 15.26
CA HIS A 86 -1.33 0.75 15.90
C HIS A 86 -1.04 -0.17 17.11
N ALA A 87 -2.06 -0.54 17.89
CA ALA A 87 -1.93 -1.36 19.10
C ALA A 87 -1.91 -2.88 18.84
N GLU A 88 -2.77 -3.39 17.95
CA GLU A 88 -2.99 -4.81 17.72
C GLU A 88 -2.45 -5.27 16.37
N ARG A 89 -1.94 -6.51 16.31
CA ARG A 89 -1.48 -7.11 15.05
C ARG A 89 -2.61 -7.95 14.43
N PRO A 90 -3.13 -7.61 13.23
CA PRO A 90 -4.19 -8.39 12.62
C PRO A 90 -3.74 -9.82 12.27
N ALA A 91 -4.64 -10.77 12.48
CA ALA A 91 -4.50 -12.12 11.95
C ALA A 91 -4.60 -12.13 10.42
N LEU A 92 -4.04 -13.15 9.76
CA LEU A 92 -4.36 -13.42 8.35
C LEU A 92 -5.69 -14.17 8.34
N VAL A 93 -6.75 -13.53 7.85
CA VAL A 93 -8.11 -14.08 7.85
C VAL A 93 -8.45 -14.56 6.43
N PRO A 94 -8.83 -15.83 6.23
CA PRO A 94 -9.38 -16.29 4.96
C PRO A 94 -10.68 -15.57 4.60
N ASP A 95 -10.87 -15.26 3.31
CA ASP A 95 -12.11 -14.75 2.74
C ASP A 95 -12.57 -15.66 1.58
N ALA A 96 -13.77 -15.43 1.05
CA ALA A 96 -14.38 -16.26 0.00
C ALA A 96 -13.56 -16.38 -1.31
N THR A 97 -12.52 -15.56 -1.48
CA THR A 97 -11.70 -15.48 -2.69
C THR A 97 -10.19 -15.50 -2.43
N GLY A 98 -9.77 -15.65 -1.16
CA GLY A 98 -8.37 -15.43 -0.79
C GLY A 98 -8.14 -15.38 0.72
N ALA A 99 -7.14 -14.60 1.14
CA ALA A 99 -6.91 -14.26 2.54
C ALA A 99 -6.37 -12.83 2.66
N VAL A 100 -6.67 -12.16 3.76
CA VAL A 100 -6.23 -10.78 4.01
C VAL A 100 -5.89 -10.57 5.49
N ARG A 101 -4.81 -9.83 5.74
CA ARG A 101 -4.34 -9.49 7.08
C ARG A 101 -4.62 -8.01 7.38
N CYS A 102 -5.88 -7.68 7.60
CA CYS A 102 -6.31 -6.32 7.89
C CYS A 102 -7.52 -6.32 8.83
N PHE A 103 -7.65 -5.32 9.70
CA PHE A 103 -8.89 -5.10 10.46
C PHE A 103 -10.00 -4.50 9.59
N TYR A 104 -9.64 -3.75 8.54
CA TYR A 104 -10.56 -3.05 7.63
C TYR A 104 -10.22 -3.38 6.16
N PRO A 105 -10.56 -4.59 5.68
CA PRO A 105 -10.22 -5.01 4.32
C PRO A 105 -11.21 -4.43 3.30
N LEU A 106 -10.71 -3.61 2.38
CA LEU A 106 -11.44 -2.79 1.41
C LEU A 106 -12.58 -3.52 0.68
N GLY A 107 -13.76 -2.89 0.61
CA GLY A 107 -14.93 -3.42 -0.07
C GLY A 107 -15.65 -4.50 0.74
N GLY A 108 -15.44 -4.55 2.05
CA GLY A 108 -16.39 -5.17 2.99
C GLY A 108 -17.65 -4.31 3.12
N ALA A 109 -18.67 -4.84 3.79
CA ALA A 109 -19.98 -4.20 3.93
C ALA A 109 -20.01 -2.96 4.86
N GLY A 110 -18.88 -2.28 5.05
CA GLY A 110 -18.74 -1.09 5.90
C GLY A 110 -17.70 -0.07 5.45
N ASP A 111 -16.98 -0.28 4.34
CA ASP A 111 -15.85 0.59 3.95
C ASP A 111 -16.28 1.83 3.16
N ALA A 112 -16.90 2.80 3.84
CA ALA A 112 -16.83 4.18 3.39
C ALA A 112 -15.40 4.68 3.60
N ALA A 113 -14.62 4.78 2.52
CA ALA A 113 -13.23 5.21 2.61
C ALA A 113 -13.14 6.62 3.24
N PRO A 114 -12.32 6.86 4.28
CA PRO A 114 -12.06 8.20 4.77
C PRO A 114 -11.43 9.04 3.64
N PRO A 115 -11.70 10.36 3.61
CA PRO A 115 -11.15 11.24 2.59
C PRO A 115 -9.61 11.19 2.61
N PRO A 116 -8.95 11.36 1.45
CA PRO A 116 -7.49 11.32 1.39
C PRO A 116 -6.90 12.38 2.31
N ALA A 117 -6.08 11.95 3.29
CA ALA A 117 -5.34 12.86 4.15
C ALA A 117 -4.54 13.84 3.28
N ALA A 118 -4.77 15.14 3.48
CA ALA A 118 -4.11 16.18 2.72
C ALA A 118 -2.59 16.05 2.89
N GLY A 119 -1.87 15.91 1.77
CA GLY A 119 -0.42 15.77 1.81
C GLY A 119 0.21 17.05 2.32
N SER A 120 0.79 17.01 3.54
CA SER A 120 1.63 18.08 4.08
C SER A 120 2.86 18.24 3.21
N GLY A 121 2.79 19.19 2.26
CA GLY A 121 3.92 19.58 1.44
C GLY A 121 4.98 20.26 2.28
N ALA A 122 6.02 19.51 2.66
CA ALA A 122 7.26 20.11 3.13
C ALA A 122 7.96 20.75 1.94
N ALA A 123 7.92 22.09 1.87
CA ALA A 123 8.59 22.84 0.82
C ALA A 123 10.10 22.60 0.86
N ALA A 124 10.69 22.26 -0.28
CA ALA A 124 12.13 22.28 -0.44
C ALA A 124 12.62 23.74 -0.28
N ARG A 125 13.45 23.99 0.73
CA ARG A 125 14.24 25.22 0.81
C ARG A 125 15.52 24.98 0.01
N GLU A 126 15.60 25.55 -1.18
CA GLU A 126 16.87 25.71 -1.90
C GLU A 126 17.78 26.69 -1.16
N PRO A 127 19.06 26.37 -0.93
CA PRO A 127 20.13 27.35 -0.84
C PRO A 127 20.77 27.59 -2.23
N ALA A 128 21.15 28.84 -2.46
CA ALA A 128 21.57 29.42 -3.73
C ALA A 128 22.80 28.76 -4.43
N PRO A 129 22.99 28.97 -5.74
CA PRO A 129 24.11 28.41 -6.49
C PRO A 129 25.46 29.00 -6.06
N GLY A 130 26.51 28.17 -6.12
CA GLY A 130 27.89 28.61 -5.97
C GLY A 130 28.43 29.26 -7.25
N GLY A 131 29.28 30.29 -7.08
CA GLY A 131 29.98 30.94 -8.18
C GLY A 131 30.93 32.03 -7.68
N GLY A 132 32.22 31.71 -7.59
CA GLY A 132 33.29 32.70 -7.78
C GLY A 132 33.74 32.69 -9.26
N PRO A 133 34.90 33.27 -9.62
CA PRO A 133 35.81 34.09 -8.81
C PRO A 133 36.06 35.49 -9.43
N SER A 134 36.83 36.33 -8.73
CA SER A 134 37.67 37.40 -9.30
C SER A 134 38.80 37.70 -8.33
#